data_AF-A0A7X2MCS0-F1
#
_entry.id   AF-A0A7X2MCS0-F1
#
_cell.length_a   1.000
_cell.length_b   1.000
_cell.length_c   1.000
_cell.angle_alpha   90.00
_cell.angle_beta   90.00
_cell.angle_gamma   90.00
#
_symmetry.space_group_name_H-M   'P 1'
#
loop_
_entity.id
_entity.type
_entity.pdbx_description
1 polymer ?
#
loop_
_entity_poly.entity_id
_entity_poly.type
_entity_poly.pdbx_seq_one_letter_code
_entity_poly.pdbx_strand_id
1 'polypeptide(L)'
;MSYQVHITSTAEHDIMRAADYIEFTLKNPDATYNLLDAATEQIGSLADLPQKFHLVDDPVLASWGIRFVIINNYLAFYTIDEEKQTVIIVRFLYQKSNWTAILRQGFSLI
;
A
#
# COMPACT_ATOMS: atom_id res chain seq x y z
N MET A 1 0.26 22.14 2.51
CA MET A 1 -0.25 21.65 1.21
C MET A 1 -0.38 20.15 1.36
N SER A 2 -1.53 19.58 0.99
CA SER A 2 -1.80 18.14 1.14
C SER A 2 -1.74 17.50 -0.24
N TYR A 3 -1.06 16.36 -0.35
CA TYR A 3 -0.97 15.54 -1.55
C TYR A 3 -2.31 14.88 -1.84
N GLN A 4 -2.62 14.66 -3.12
CA GLN A 4 -3.71 13.76 -3.48
C GLN A 4 -3.26 12.31 -3.31
N VAL A 5 -4.16 11.43 -2.85
CA VAL A 5 -3.87 10.00 -2.79
C VAL A 5 -4.58 9.30 -3.93
N HIS A 6 -3.82 8.61 -4.77
CA HIS A 6 -4.31 7.77 -5.85
C HIS A 6 -4.03 6.30 -5.52
N ILE A 7 -5.06 5.47 -5.53
CA ILE A 7 -4.93 4.02 -5.36
C ILE A 7 -5.01 3.39 -6.74
N THR A 8 -3.97 2.66 -7.14
CA THR A 8 -3.98 1.94 -8.42
C THR A 8 -4.98 0.79 -8.37
N SER A 9 -5.53 0.39 -9.53
CA SER A 9 -6.45 -0.76 -9.60
C SER A 9 -5.82 -2.06 -9.08
N THR A 10 -4.49 -2.20 -9.17
CA THR A 10 -3.80 -3.37 -8.59
C THR A 10 -3.84 -3.33 -7.06
N ALA A 11 -3.55 -2.18 -6.45
CA ALA A 11 -3.64 -2.02 -5.00
C ALA A 11 -5.08 -2.17 -4.50
N GLU A 12 -6.07 -1.66 -5.23
CA GLU A 12 -7.49 -1.84 -4.90
C GLU A 12 -7.89 -3.33 -4.90
N HIS A 13 -7.53 -4.08 -5.95
CA HIS A 13 -7.76 -5.52 -5.99
C HIS A 13 -7.03 -6.28 -4.88
N ASP A 14 -5.80 -5.87 -4.54
CA ASP A 14 -5.05 -6.45 -3.43
C ASP A 14 -5.79 -6.24 -2.08
N ILE A 15 -6.32 -5.03 -1.82
CA ILE A 15 -7.11 -4.70 -0.62
C ILE A 15 -8.37 -5.56 -0.56
N MET A 16 -9.14 -5.63 -1.66
CA MET A 16 -10.37 -6.44 -1.72
C MET A 16 -10.08 -7.92 -1.47
N ARG A 17 -9.03 -8.48 -2.09
CA ARG A 17 -8.63 -9.87 -1.85
C ARG A 17 -8.22 -10.13 -0.41
N ALA A 18 -7.56 -9.17 0.24
CA ALA A 18 -7.21 -9.27 1.65
C ALA A 18 -8.46 -9.32 2.53
N ALA A 19 -9.40 -8.41 2.29
CA ALA A 19 -10.69 -8.34 2.98
C ALA A 19 -11.50 -9.64 2.81
N ASP A 20 -11.68 -10.10 1.56
CA ASP A 20 -12.43 -11.32 1.24
C ASP A 20 -11.80 -12.56 1.88
N TYR A 21 -10.46 -12.67 1.85
CA TYR A 21 -9.76 -13.79 2.46
C TYR A 21 -9.99 -13.83 3.97
N ILE A 22 -9.86 -12.69 4.66
CA ILE A 22 -10.07 -12.61 6.10
C ILE A 22 -11.53 -12.89 6.45
N GLU A 23 -12.48 -12.31 5.72
CA GLU A 23 -13.90 -12.43 5.99
C GLU A 23 -14.40 -13.85 5.74
N PHE A 24 -14.14 -14.40 4.56
CA PHE A 24 -14.79 -15.63 4.12
C PHE A 24 -13.94 -16.88 4.36
N THR A 25 -12.61 -16.77 4.31
CA THR A 25 -11.72 -17.92 4.53
C THR A 25 -11.35 -18.05 6.00
N LEU A 26 -10.93 -16.96 6.64
CA LEU A 26 -10.60 -16.97 8.08
C LEU A 26 -11.84 -16.80 8.96
N LYS A 27 -13.00 -16.49 8.38
CA LYS A 27 -14.29 -16.33 9.08
C LYS A 27 -14.23 -15.27 10.18
N ASN A 28 -13.54 -14.16 9.89
CA ASN A 28 -13.31 -13.10 10.86
C ASN A 28 -13.72 -11.72 10.29
N PRO A 29 -15.04 -11.43 10.20
CA PRO A 29 -15.54 -10.17 9.65
C PRO A 29 -15.08 -8.94 10.45
N ASP A 30 -14.90 -9.07 11.77
CA ASP A 30 -14.39 -7.98 12.62
C ASP A 30 -12.96 -7.58 12.20
N ALA A 31 -12.11 -8.55 11.88
CA ALA A 31 -10.77 -8.28 11.38
C ALA A 31 -10.77 -7.64 9.99
N THR A 32 -11.76 -7.94 9.14
CA THR A 32 -11.95 -7.27 7.86
C THR A 32 -12.32 -5.80 8.04
N TYR A 33 -13.29 -5.51 8.91
CA TYR A 33 -13.67 -4.13 9.23
C TYR A 33 -12.47 -3.33 9.78
N ASN A 34 -11.75 -3.90 10.75
CA ASN A 34 -10.54 -3.29 11.32
C ASN A 34 -9.42 -3.07 10.28
N LEU A 35 -9.31 -3.94 9.27
CA LEU A 35 -8.34 -3.77 8.20
C LEU A 35 -8.71 -2.59 7.29
N LEU A 36 -9.97 -2.48 6.89
CA LEU A 36 -10.43 -1.43 5.98
C LEU A 36 -10.41 -0.05 6.64
N ASP A 37 -10.80 0.04 7.91
CA ASP A 37 -10.73 1.29 8.68
C ASP A 37 -9.26 1.73 8.85
N ALA A 38 -8.38 0.82 9.28
CA ALA A 38 -6.95 1.13 9.42
C ALA A 38 -6.30 1.48 8.07
N ALA A 39 -6.71 0.83 6.98
CA ALA A 39 -6.24 1.16 5.64
C ALA A 39 -6.63 2.57 5.24
N THR A 40 -7.89 2.94 5.44
CA THR A 40 -8.42 4.27 5.13
C THR A 40 -7.69 5.36 5.91
N GLU A 41 -7.50 5.16 7.22
CA GLU A 41 -6.80 6.11 8.08
C GLU A 41 -5.32 6.27 7.68
N GLN A 42 -4.58 5.16 7.56
CA GLN A 42 -3.15 5.20 7.31
C GLN A 42 -2.84 5.71 5.90
N ILE A 43 -3.58 5.27 4.88
CA ILE A 43 -3.42 5.73 3.50
C ILE A 43 -3.82 7.22 3.40
N GLY A 44 -4.92 7.63 4.03
CA GLY A 44 -5.32 9.03 4.08
C GLY A 44 -4.26 9.92 4.73
N SER A 45 -3.61 9.45 5.79
CA SER A 45 -2.53 10.19 6.47
C SER A 45 -1.27 10.43 5.62
N LEU A 46 -1.13 9.74 4.48
CA LEU A 46 -0.02 9.97 3.55
C LEU A 46 -0.19 11.28 2.79
N ALA A 47 -1.41 11.83 2.70
CA ALA A 47 -1.67 13.11 2.05
C ALA A 47 -0.85 14.25 2.69
N ASP A 48 -0.66 14.25 4.01
CA ASP A 48 -0.05 15.38 4.70
C ASP A 48 1.49 15.34 4.73
N LEU A 49 2.08 14.15 4.88
CA LEU A 49 3.53 13.98 4.93
C LEU A 49 3.96 12.62 4.34
N PRO A 50 3.91 12.45 3.01
CA PRO A 50 4.19 11.15 2.39
C PRO A 50 5.65 10.74 2.49
N GLN A 51 6.57 11.69 2.70
CA GLN A 51 7.99 11.40 2.87
C GLN A 51 8.35 10.88 4.27
N LYS A 52 7.39 10.79 5.22
CA LYS A 52 7.64 10.38 6.61
C LYS A 52 8.22 8.97 6.74
N PHE A 53 7.95 8.09 5.78
CA PHE A 53 8.50 6.74 5.74
C PHE A 53 9.69 6.66 4.81
N HIS A 54 10.76 5.97 5.20
CA HIS A 54 11.94 5.77 4.39
C HIS A 54 11.65 4.87 3.17
N LEU A 55 12.54 4.92 2.18
CA LEU A 55 12.53 3.98 1.07
C LEU A 55 12.75 2.54 1.58
N VAL A 56 12.27 1.56 0.82
CA VAL A 56 12.59 0.15 1.09
C VAL A 56 14.10 -0.10 0.98
N ASP A 57 14.60 -1.10 1.72
CA ASP A 57 16.04 -1.43 1.73
C ASP A 57 16.53 -2.09 0.43
N ASP A 58 15.61 -2.64 -0.38
CA ASP A 58 15.97 -3.25 -1.66
C ASP A 58 16.47 -2.18 -2.65
N PRO A 59 17.72 -2.24 -3.14
CA PRO A 59 18.31 -1.16 -3.93
C PRO A 59 17.55 -0.86 -5.23
N VAL A 60 16.98 -1.88 -5.87
CA VAL A 60 16.24 -1.70 -7.13
C VAL A 60 14.92 -0.98 -6.84
N LEU A 61 14.16 -1.45 -5.85
CA LEU A 61 12.90 -0.82 -5.48
C LEU A 61 13.08 0.58 -4.87
N ALA A 62 14.16 0.79 -4.11
CA ALA A 62 14.55 2.11 -3.62
C ALA A 62 14.82 3.09 -4.76
N SER A 63 15.49 2.63 -5.83
CA SER A 63 15.74 3.44 -7.03
C SER A 63 14.45 3.82 -7.78
N TRP A 64 13.37 3.04 -7.59
CA TRP A 64 12.03 3.35 -8.10
C TRP A 64 11.20 4.21 -7.16
N GLY A 65 11.77 4.67 -6.04
CA GLY A 65 11.09 5.54 -5.08
C GLY A 65 10.09 4.83 -4.17
N ILE A 66 10.15 3.50 -4.06
CA ILE A 66 9.17 2.73 -3.29
C ILE A 66 9.37 2.92 -1.79
N ARG A 67 8.29 3.29 -1.12
CA ARG A 67 8.12 3.39 0.34
C ARG A 67 7.00 2.45 0.76
N PHE A 68 6.87 2.20 2.06
CA PHE A 68 5.71 1.48 2.59
C PHE A 68 5.28 1.96 3.96
N VAL A 69 4.01 1.70 4.26
CA VAL A 69 3.45 1.80 5.62
C VAL A 69 2.88 0.44 6.02
N ILE A 70 3.02 0.10 7.30
CA ILE A 70 2.45 -1.11 7.88
C ILE A 70 1.02 -0.83 8.30
N ILE A 71 0.09 -1.66 7.85
CA ILE A 71 -1.34 -1.58 8.15
C ILE A 71 -1.78 -2.96 8.63
N ASN A 72 -1.90 -3.13 9.94
CA ASN A 72 -2.10 -4.42 10.58
C ASN A 72 -1.04 -5.45 10.12
N ASN A 73 -1.47 -6.50 9.41
CA ASN A 73 -0.57 -7.54 8.87
C ASN A 73 -0.19 -7.33 7.40
N TYR A 74 -0.47 -6.16 6.84
CA TYR A 74 -0.25 -5.82 5.44
C TYR A 74 0.68 -4.62 5.30
N LEU A 75 1.25 -4.49 4.11
CA LEU A 75 2.14 -3.42 3.70
C LEU A 75 1.49 -2.69 2.52
N ALA A 76 1.20 -1.40 2.68
CA ALA A 76 0.82 -0.55 1.57
C ALA A 76 2.09 0.06 0.97
N PHE A 77 2.47 -0.39 -0.22
CA PHE A 77 3.61 0.13 -0.96
C PHE A 77 3.17 1.30 -1.82
N TYR A 78 3.94 2.40 -1.78
CA TYR A 78 3.59 3.62 -2.49
C TYR A 78 4.81 4.36 -3.03
N THR A 79 4.56 5.22 -4.02
CA THR A 79 5.52 6.21 -4.54
C THR A 79 4.94 7.62 -4.41
N ILE A 80 5.78 8.63 -4.63
CA ILE A 80 5.40 10.04 -4.56
C ILE A 80 5.74 10.67 -5.91
N ASP A 81 4.74 11.24 -6.57
CA ASP A 81 4.90 12.15 -7.69
C ASP A 81 4.92 13.59 -7.12
N GLU A 82 6.13 14.13 -6.96
CA GLU A 82 6.35 15.46 -6.39
C GLU A 82 5.82 16.58 -7.31
N GLU A 83 5.85 16.39 -8.63
CA GLU A 83 5.36 17.38 -9.59
C GLU A 83 3.84 17.51 -9.55
N LYS A 84 3.15 16.37 -9.49
CA LYS A 84 1.67 16.33 -9.39
C LYS A 84 1.15 16.42 -7.96
N GLN A 85 2.05 16.47 -6.96
CA GLN A 85 1.72 16.32 -5.55
C GLN A 85 0.77 15.15 -5.30
N THR A 86 1.12 13.97 -5.82
CA THR A 86 0.29 12.76 -5.70
C THR A 86 1.05 11.62 -5.04
N VAL A 87 0.43 10.99 -4.05
CA VAL A 87 0.85 9.72 -3.46
C VAL A 87 0.16 8.61 -4.23
N ILE A 88 0.93 7.69 -4.80
CA ILE A 88 0.39 6.58 -5.60
C ILE A 88 0.56 5.28 -4.82
N ILE A 89 -0.53 4.68 -4.37
CA ILE A 89 -0.52 3.36 -3.74
C ILE A 89 -0.41 2.31 -4.83
N VAL A 90 0.74 1.65 -4.88
CA VAL A 90 1.14 0.74 -5.96
C VAL A 90 0.68 -0.69 -5.69
N ARG A 91 0.84 -1.18 -4.45
CA ARG A 91 0.45 -2.54 -4.03
C ARG A 91 0.03 -2.57 -2.57
N PHE A 92 -0.78 -3.56 -2.21
CA PHE A 92 -1.16 -3.84 -0.82
C PHE A 92 -0.91 -5.32 -0.47
N LEU A 93 0.22 -5.63 0.15
CA LEU A 93 0.67 -7.03 0.25
C LEU A 93 0.72 -7.52 1.69
N TYR A 94 0.37 -8.78 1.91
CA TYR A 94 0.57 -9.41 3.22
C TYR A 94 2.05 -9.41 3.59
N GLN A 95 2.38 -9.02 4.83
CA GLN A 95 3.76 -8.77 5.25
C GLN A 95 4.70 -9.98 5.11
N LYS A 96 4.17 -11.21 5.19
CA LYS A 96 4.96 -12.44 5.07
C LYS A 96 5.09 -12.95 3.63
N SER A 97 4.47 -12.27 2.66
CA SER A 97 4.65 -12.57 1.25
C SER A 97 6.07 -12.18 0.81
N ASN A 98 6.57 -12.81 -0.25
CA ASN A 98 7.81 -12.38 -0.90
C ASN A 98 7.55 -11.12 -1.76
N TRP A 99 7.26 -10.01 -1.09
CA TRP A 99 6.89 -8.74 -1.72
C TRP A 99 8.02 -8.20 -2.60
N THR A 100 9.30 -8.46 -2.28
CA THR A 100 10.43 -8.03 -3.11
C THR A 100 10.37 -8.69 -4.49
N ALA A 101 10.12 -10.01 -4.54
CA ALA A 101 9.96 -10.71 -5.81
C ALA A 101 8.72 -10.26 -6.58
N ILE A 102 7.61 -9.99 -5.89
CA ILE A 102 6.36 -9.50 -6.50
C ILE A 102 6.58 -8.12 -7.14
N LEU A 103 7.21 -7.19 -6.42
CA LEU A 103 7.41 -5.81 -6.89
C LEU A 103 8.45 -5.72 -8.01
N ARG A 104 9.50 -6.55 -7.98
CA ARG A 104 10.55 -6.57 -9.01
C ARG A 104 10.05 -6.99 -10.40
N GLN A 105 8.86 -7.59 -10.51
CA GLN A 105 8.23 -7.85 -11.81
C GLN A 105 7.76 -6.57 -12.52
N GLY A 106 7.86 -5.42 -11.84
CA GLY A 106 7.32 -4.15 -12.29
C GLY A 106 5.89 -3.95 -11.82
N PHE A 107 5.45 -2.71 -11.86
CA PHE A 107 4.11 -2.31 -11.48
C PHE A 107 3.63 -1.18 -12.41
N SER A 108 2.39 -1.27 -12.87
CA SER A 108 1.76 -0.17 -13.61
C SER A 108 1.32 0.90 -12.62
N LEU A 109 1.66 2.15 -12.92
CA LEU A 109 1.20 3.32 -12.17
C LEU A 109 -0.10 3.92 -12.76
N ILE A 110 -0.63 3.27 -13.80
CA ILE A 110 -1.78 3.70 -14.62
C ILE A 110 -2.64 2.49 -14.97
#